data_AF-A0AAU9Z6C2-F1
#
_entry.id   AF-A0AAU9Z6C2-F1
#
_cell.length_a   1.000
_cell.length_b   1.000
_cell.length_c   1.000
_cell.angle_alpha   90.00
_cell.angle_beta   90.00
_cell.angle_gamma   90.00
#
_symmetry.space_group_name_H-M   'P 1'
#
loop_
_entity.id
_entity.type
_entity.pdbx_description
1 polymer ?
#
loop_
_entity_poly.entity_id
_entity_poly.type
_entity_poly.pdbx_seq_one_letter_code
_entity_poly.pdbx_strand_id
1 'polypeptide(L)'
;MACLLHAPLLLLTTLMVVGNLSLNPVLGHTLLGGIEESSMQEKGAPEALAYAVGKYNENNNDLYLSHVVEVKRVRKQVVAGEKFFFDVILGITTCKKAQADSTSCPLNDQAERELCSFEVYFVPWENKMSLTSSTCHKI
;
A
#
# COMPACT_ATOMS: atom_id res chain seq x y z
N MET A 1 68.94 -24.41 -0.35
CA MET A 1 69.59 -23.18 -0.85
C MET A 1 68.61 -22.43 -1.72
N ALA A 2 68.50 -21.12 -1.50
CA ALA A 2 67.95 -20.01 -2.32
C ALA A 2 66.68 -20.25 -3.18
N CYS A 3 65.56 -19.58 -2.94
CA CYS A 3 65.20 -18.16 -3.12
C CYS A 3 64.71 -17.78 -4.54
N LEU A 4 63.49 -17.20 -4.50
CA LEU A 4 62.96 -16.10 -5.31
C LEU A 4 62.22 -16.38 -6.64
N LEU A 5 60.92 -16.06 -6.55
CA LEU A 5 60.12 -15.22 -7.44
C LEU A 5 59.89 -15.73 -8.88
N HIS A 6 58.62 -15.81 -9.30
CA HIS A 6 58.04 -14.99 -10.38
C HIS A 6 56.57 -15.38 -10.57
N ALA A 7 55.67 -14.45 -10.24
CA ALA A 7 54.28 -14.48 -10.67
C ALA A 7 54.20 -13.97 -12.12
N PRO A 8 53.28 -14.53 -12.95
CA PRO A 8 52.66 -13.77 -14.01
C PRO A 8 51.14 -13.66 -13.82
N LEU A 9 50.75 -12.39 -13.68
CA LEU A 9 49.49 -11.72 -13.97
C LEU A 9 48.50 -12.41 -14.96
N LEU A 10 47.22 -12.36 -14.58
CA LEU A 10 46.01 -12.11 -15.39
C LEU A 10 45.63 -13.09 -16.52
N LEU A 11 44.47 -13.73 -16.33
CA LEU A 11 43.29 -13.50 -17.19
C LEU A 11 42.01 -13.90 -16.43
N LEU A 12 41.52 -12.94 -15.63
CA LEU A 12 40.12 -12.90 -15.19
C LEU A 12 39.23 -12.70 -16.43
N THR A 13 38.70 -13.76 -17.01
CA THR A 13 37.53 -13.66 -17.89
C THR A 13 36.67 -14.92 -17.80
N THR A 14 36.14 -15.27 -16.63
CA THR A 14 34.85 -15.98 -16.62
C THR A 14 33.80 -14.95 -16.98
N LEU A 15 33.55 -14.89 -18.27
CA LEU A 15 32.56 -14.10 -18.96
C LEU A 15 31.29 -14.04 -18.11
N MET A 16 31.02 -12.87 -17.53
CA MET A 16 29.71 -12.47 -17.05
C MET A 16 28.76 -12.55 -18.26
N VAL A 17 28.18 -13.72 -18.52
CA VAL A 17 26.93 -13.80 -19.28
C VAL A 17 25.83 -13.39 -18.30
N VAL A 18 25.90 -12.15 -17.85
CA VAL A 18 24.71 -11.40 -17.47
C VAL A 18 24.09 -11.07 -18.82
N GLY A 19 23.35 -12.04 -19.35
CA GLY A 19 22.42 -11.78 -20.42
C GLY A 19 21.51 -10.67 -19.92
N ASN A 20 21.72 -9.47 -20.46
CA ASN A 20 20.76 -8.39 -20.37
C ASN A 20 19.47 -8.95 -20.97
N LEU A 21 18.58 -9.48 -20.13
CA LEU A 21 17.19 -9.59 -20.47
C LEU A 21 16.70 -8.14 -20.47
N SER A 22 16.91 -7.45 -21.59
CA SER A 22 16.22 -6.21 -21.90
C SER A 22 14.74 -6.57 -22.00
N LEU A 23 14.06 -6.63 -20.86
CA LEU A 23 12.63 -6.39 -20.80
C LEU A 23 12.48 -4.96 -21.31
N ASN A 24 12.29 -4.80 -22.62
CA ASN A 24 11.71 -3.58 -23.14
C ASN A 24 10.39 -3.46 -22.37
N PRO A 25 10.19 -2.47 -21.48
CA PRO A 25 8.86 -2.22 -21.00
C PRO A 25 8.07 -1.88 -22.26
N VAL A 26 7.16 -2.78 -22.64
CA VAL A 26 6.11 -2.43 -23.59
C VAL A 26 5.44 -1.24 -22.94
N LEU A 27 5.73 -0.04 -23.43
CA LEU A 27 5.05 1.18 -23.03
C LEU A 27 3.65 1.09 -23.63
N GLY A 28 2.83 0.22 -23.04
CA GLY A 28 1.40 0.19 -23.30
C GLY A 28 0.89 1.55 -22.91
N HIS A 29 0.21 2.24 -23.83
CA HIS A 29 -0.53 3.42 -23.48
C HIS A 29 -1.54 3.03 -22.40
N THR A 30 -1.34 3.50 -21.17
CA THR A 30 -2.30 3.33 -20.09
C THR A 30 -3.62 3.95 -20.55
N LEU A 31 -4.60 3.11 -20.87
CA LEU A 31 -5.92 3.57 -21.23
C LEU A 31 -6.57 4.17 -19.98
N LEU A 32 -6.74 5.49 -19.96
CA LEU A 32 -7.43 6.18 -18.89
C LEU A 32 -8.88 5.68 -18.83
N GLY A 33 -9.38 5.38 -17.63
CA GLY A 33 -10.76 4.95 -17.39
C GLY A 33 -10.92 3.48 -16.97
N GLY A 34 -9.92 2.63 -17.22
CA GLY A 34 -9.88 1.28 -16.66
C GLY A 34 -9.48 1.27 -15.18
N ILE A 35 -9.80 0.19 -14.47
CA ILE A 35 -9.18 -0.09 -13.17
C ILE A 35 -7.78 -0.66 -13.44
N GLU A 36 -6.76 -0.07 -12.81
CA GLU A 36 -5.37 -0.49 -12.92
C GLU A 36 -4.77 -0.81 -11.55
N GLU A 37 -3.76 -1.68 -11.51
CA GLU A 37 -2.96 -1.88 -10.30
C GLU A 37 -2.20 -0.60 -9.95
N SER A 38 -2.09 -0.32 -8.67
CA SER A 38 -1.43 0.87 -8.14
C SER A 38 -0.71 0.52 -6.85
N SER A 39 -0.25 1.52 -6.11
CA SER A 39 0.44 1.33 -4.84
C SER A 39 0.21 2.50 -3.89
N MET A 40 0.65 2.35 -2.64
CA MET A 40 0.61 3.43 -1.65
C MET A 40 1.55 4.61 -1.99
N GLN A 41 2.40 4.50 -3.02
CA GLN A 41 3.22 5.61 -3.50
C GLN A 41 2.45 6.53 -4.46
N GLU A 42 1.29 6.09 -4.97
CA GLU A 42 0.42 6.91 -5.81
C GLU A 42 -0.08 8.13 -5.02
N LYS A 43 -0.01 9.30 -5.65
CA LYS A 43 -0.44 10.54 -5.01
C LYS A 43 -1.92 10.45 -4.64
N GLY A 44 -2.27 10.80 -3.41
CA GLY A 44 -3.65 10.75 -2.93
C GLY A 44 -4.06 9.38 -2.37
N ALA A 45 -3.34 8.30 -2.66
CA ALA A 45 -3.66 6.98 -2.11
C ALA A 45 -3.50 6.92 -0.57
N PRO A 46 -2.42 7.45 0.04
CA PRO A 46 -2.30 7.52 1.49
C PRO A 46 -3.43 8.30 2.16
N GLU A 47 -3.78 9.46 1.60
CA GLU A 47 -4.82 10.34 2.11
C GLU A 47 -6.22 9.69 1.96
N ALA A 48 -6.48 9.05 0.82
CA ALA A 48 -7.72 8.34 0.57
C ALA A 48 -7.90 7.14 1.51
N LEU A 49 -6.84 6.36 1.77
CA LEU A 49 -6.90 5.25 2.73
C LEU A 49 -7.12 5.76 4.15
N ALA A 50 -6.41 6.82 4.57
CA ALA A 50 -6.63 7.43 5.88
C ALA A 50 -8.07 7.94 6.04
N TYR A 51 -8.61 8.58 5.00
CA TYR A 51 -10.01 9.01 4.97
C TYR A 51 -10.98 7.82 5.10
N ALA A 52 -10.75 6.73 4.36
CA ALA A 52 -11.59 5.52 4.42
C ALA A 52 -11.61 4.92 5.83
N VAL A 53 -10.45 4.76 6.45
CA VAL A 53 -10.31 4.19 7.79
C VAL A 53 -10.92 5.10 8.85
N GLY A 54 -10.78 6.42 8.70
CA GLY A 54 -11.47 7.40 9.54
C GLY A 54 -12.99 7.23 9.47
N LYS A 55 -13.55 7.17 8.26
CA LYS A 55 -14.99 6.95 8.05
C LYS A 55 -15.47 5.58 8.51
N TYR A 56 -14.68 4.55 8.33
CA TYR A 56 -14.96 3.22 8.90
C TYR A 56 -15.06 3.31 10.43
N ASN A 57 -14.11 3.98 11.09
CA ASN A 57 -14.12 4.17 12.54
C ASN A 57 -15.30 5.01 13.04
N GLU A 58 -15.71 6.04 12.30
CA GLU A 58 -16.91 6.83 12.63
C GLU A 58 -18.19 5.98 12.55
N ASN A 59 -18.27 5.09 11.56
CA ASN A 59 -19.52 4.39 11.22
C ASN A 59 -19.65 3.00 11.85
N ASN A 60 -18.55 2.33 12.21
CA ASN A 60 -18.63 1.02 12.85
C ASN A 60 -19.02 1.16 14.34
N ASN A 61 -19.59 0.08 14.91
CA ASN A 61 -20.11 0.09 16.28
C ASN A 61 -19.07 -0.29 17.36
N ASP A 62 -17.81 -0.50 16.99
CA ASP A 62 -16.79 -0.83 17.97
C ASP A 62 -16.47 0.34 18.90
N LEU A 63 -16.16 0.00 20.16
CA LEU A 63 -15.75 0.98 21.17
C LEU A 63 -14.32 1.50 20.92
N TYR A 64 -13.52 0.71 20.20
CA TYR A 64 -12.11 0.96 19.94
C TYR A 64 -11.87 1.37 18.49
N LEU A 65 -10.78 2.10 18.26
CA LEU A 65 -10.34 2.44 16.91
C LEU A 65 -9.68 1.25 16.25
N SER A 66 -9.92 1.09 14.94
CA SER A 66 -9.19 0.18 14.08
C SER A 66 -8.10 0.92 13.30
N HIS A 67 -6.96 0.28 13.13
CA HIS A 67 -5.83 0.76 12.34
C HIS A 67 -5.46 -0.23 11.24
N VAL A 68 -4.85 0.28 10.17
CA VAL A 68 -4.30 -0.55 9.09
C VAL A 68 -3.09 -1.30 9.62
N VAL A 69 -3.18 -2.63 9.61
CA VAL A 69 -2.05 -3.53 9.89
C VAL A 69 -1.25 -3.76 8.62
N GLU A 70 -1.94 -3.97 7.50
CA GLU A 70 -1.32 -4.30 6.22
C GLU A 70 -2.19 -3.82 5.06
N VAL A 71 -1.57 -3.28 4.02
CA VAL A 71 -2.22 -3.00 2.74
C VAL A 71 -1.95 -4.17 1.80
N LYS A 72 -2.99 -4.93 1.44
CA LYS A 72 -2.88 -6.10 0.55
C LYS A 72 -2.89 -5.71 -0.91
N ARG A 73 -3.72 -4.73 -1.29
CA ARG A 73 -3.85 -4.29 -2.68
C ARG A 73 -4.30 -2.84 -2.76
N VAL A 74 -3.77 -2.14 -3.76
CA VAL A 74 -4.22 -0.80 -4.15
C VAL A 74 -4.48 -0.83 -5.65
N ARG A 75 -5.64 -0.34 -6.05
CA ARG A 75 -5.99 -0.12 -7.46
C ARG A 75 -6.53 1.30 -7.64
N LYS A 76 -6.40 1.84 -8.85
CA LYS A 76 -6.91 3.16 -9.21
C LYS A 76 -7.77 3.11 -10.46
N GLN A 77 -8.73 4.02 -10.56
CA GLN A 77 -9.45 4.29 -11.80
C GLN A 77 -9.62 5.80 -11.96
N VAL A 78 -9.18 6.34 -13.11
CA VAL A 78 -9.40 7.75 -13.46
C VAL A 78 -10.82 7.92 -14.02
N VAL A 79 -11.57 8.88 -13.47
CA VAL A 79 -12.95 9.23 -13.84
C VAL A 79 -13.10 10.75 -13.88
N ALA A 80 -14.26 11.33 -13.54
CA ALA A 80 -14.41 12.76 -13.24
C ALA A 80 -13.77 13.16 -11.88
N GLY A 81 -12.60 12.57 -11.59
CA GLY A 81 -11.93 12.45 -10.30
C GLY A 81 -11.08 11.17 -10.33
N GLU A 82 -10.77 10.63 -9.18
CA GLU A 82 -10.05 9.36 -9.03
C GLU A 82 -10.83 8.44 -8.09
N LYS A 83 -10.94 7.16 -8.45
CA LYS A 83 -11.39 6.12 -7.52
C LYS A 83 -10.20 5.29 -7.09
N PHE A 84 -10.01 5.19 -5.78
CA PHE A 84 -9.09 4.25 -5.18
C PHE A 84 -9.85 3.05 -4.62
N PHE A 85 -9.30 1.86 -4.84
CA PHE A 85 -9.81 0.61 -4.29
C PHE A 85 -8.71 0.01 -3.41
N PHE A 86 -9.01 -0.21 -2.15
CA PHE A 86 -8.08 -0.74 -1.17
C PHE A 86 -8.58 -2.06 -0.64
N ASP A 87 -7.71 -3.07 -0.61
CA ASP A 87 -7.91 -4.27 0.17
C ASP A 87 -6.87 -4.24 1.31
N VAL A 88 -7.33 -4.19 2.56
CA VAL A 88 -6.49 -3.96 3.74
C VAL A 88 -6.85 -4.89 4.89
N ILE A 89 -5.86 -5.21 5.72
CA ILE A 89 -6.09 -5.85 7.01
C ILE A 89 -6.19 -4.76 8.07
N LEU A 90 -7.33 -4.71 8.76
CA LEU A 90 -7.53 -3.88 9.94
C LEU A 90 -7.31 -4.69 11.21
N GLY A 91 -6.78 -4.01 12.23
CA GLY A 91 -6.63 -4.53 13.58
C GLY A 91 -7.17 -3.53 14.59
N ILE A 92 -7.87 -4.05 15.61
CA ILE A 92 -8.38 -3.25 16.71
C ILE A 92 -7.22 -2.73 17.56
N THR A 93 -7.29 -1.48 17.98
CA THR A 93 -6.32 -0.85 18.90
C THR A 93 -6.80 -0.86 20.33
N THR A 94 -5.95 -0.45 21.26
CA THR A 94 -6.33 -0.19 22.65
C THR A 94 -7.01 1.16 22.86
N CYS A 95 -7.07 2.02 21.83
CA CYS A 95 -7.63 3.36 21.93
C CYS A 95 -9.14 3.36 21.77
N LYS A 96 -9.86 3.98 22.71
CA LYS A 96 -11.30 4.19 22.61
C LYS A 96 -11.61 5.39 21.72
N LYS A 97 -12.64 5.29 20.90
CA LYS A 97 -13.06 6.37 19.98
C LYS A 97 -13.32 7.71 20.70
N ALA A 98 -13.98 7.66 21.86
CA ALA A 98 -14.36 8.84 22.64
C ALA A 98 -13.19 9.53 23.37
N GLN A 99 -12.01 8.90 23.43
CA GLN A 99 -10.84 9.37 24.20
C GLN A 99 -9.61 9.50 23.30
N ALA A 100 -9.79 9.50 21.98
CA ALA A 100 -8.72 9.51 21.00
C ALA A 100 -8.08 10.90 20.85
N ASP A 101 -7.61 11.47 21.96
CA ASP A 101 -6.56 12.48 21.98
C ASP A 101 -5.26 11.75 22.30
N SER A 102 -4.54 11.20 21.32
CA SER A 102 -3.26 10.56 21.68
C SER A 102 -2.28 10.39 20.53
N THR A 103 -1.08 10.89 20.81
CA THR A 103 0.21 10.70 20.17
C THR A 103 0.62 9.23 19.95
N SER A 104 -0.14 8.25 20.47
CA SER A 104 0.12 6.81 20.31
C SER A 104 -1.15 5.96 20.52
N CYS A 105 -1.54 5.18 19.51
CA CYS A 105 -2.62 4.17 19.57
C CYS A 105 -2.11 2.80 19.10
N PRO A 106 -1.61 1.95 20.02
CA PRO A 106 -1.05 0.64 19.65
C PRO A 106 -2.15 -0.37 19.30
N LEU A 107 -1.80 -1.32 18.41
CA LEU A 107 -2.65 -2.46 18.08
C LEU A 107 -2.82 -3.39 19.29
N ASN A 108 -4.00 -3.99 19.40
CA ASN A 108 -4.25 -5.08 20.33
C ASN A 108 -3.97 -6.41 19.63
N ASP A 109 -2.80 -7.00 19.89
CA ASP A 109 -2.36 -8.25 19.24
C ASP A 109 -3.24 -9.47 19.56
N GLN A 110 -4.09 -9.39 20.58
CA GLN A 110 -5.03 -10.47 20.95
C GLN A 110 -6.38 -10.33 20.24
N ALA A 111 -6.66 -9.20 19.60
CA ALA A 111 -7.92 -8.98 18.90
C ALA A 111 -7.91 -9.66 17.52
N GLU A 112 -9.08 -10.13 17.10
CA GLU A 112 -9.29 -10.61 15.73
C GLU A 112 -9.00 -9.49 14.72
N ARG A 113 -8.47 -9.89 13.56
CA ARG A 113 -8.22 -8.98 12.44
C ARG A 113 -9.36 -9.10 11.44
N GLU A 114 -9.54 -8.08 10.63
CA GLU A 114 -10.55 -8.07 9.57
C GLU A 114 -9.91 -7.75 8.23
N LEU A 115 -10.33 -8.45 7.18
CA LEU A 115 -10.05 -8.06 5.80
C LEU A 115 -11.16 -7.12 5.33
N CYS A 116 -10.77 -5.91 4.98
CA CYS A 116 -11.66 -4.86 4.51
C CYS A 116 -11.34 -4.46 3.07
N SER A 117 -12.40 -4.24 2.30
CA SER A 117 -12.35 -3.64 0.97
C SER A 117 -13.03 -2.26 1.02
N PHE A 118 -12.27 -1.22 0.65
CA PHE A 118 -12.73 0.16 0.61
C PHE A 118 -12.71 0.71 -0.82
N GLU A 119 -13.73 1.49 -1.16
CA GLU A 119 -13.74 2.32 -2.37
C GLU A 119 -13.84 3.79 -1.98
N VAL A 120 -12.88 4.59 -2.44
CA VAL A 120 -12.81 6.02 -2.15
C VAL A 120 -12.83 6.79 -3.45
N TYR A 121 -13.79 7.68 -3.59
CA TYR A 121 -13.83 8.65 -4.65
C TYR A 121 -13.20 9.96 -4.19
N PHE A 122 -12.18 10.42 -4.91
CA PHE A 122 -11.38 11.60 -4.62
C PHE A 122 -11.43 12.58 -5.80
N VAL A 123 -11.69 13.86 -5.51
CA VAL A 123 -11.69 14.95 -6.49
C VAL A 123 -10.62 15.97 -6.05
N PRO A 124 -9.38 15.84 -6.55
CA PRO A 124 -8.24 16.60 -6.04
C PRO A 124 -8.42 18.13 -6.13
N TRP A 125 -9.00 18.62 -7.24
CA TRP A 125 -9.19 20.07 -7.48
C TRP A 125 -10.32 20.69 -6.64
N GLU A 126 -11.18 19.89 -6.03
CA GLU A 126 -12.21 20.34 -5.08
C GLU A 126 -11.86 20.02 -3.62
N ASN A 127 -10.72 19.33 -3.39
CA ASN A 127 -10.33 18.79 -2.10
C ASN A 127 -11.46 17.96 -1.44
N LYS A 128 -12.14 17.14 -2.23
CA LYS A 128 -13.32 16.37 -1.80
C LYS A 128 -13.04 14.88 -1.87
N MET A 129 -13.34 14.16 -0.77
CA MET A 129 -13.30 12.70 -0.70
C MET A 129 -14.64 12.14 -0.23
N SER A 130 -15.00 10.96 -0.72
CA SER A 130 -16.15 10.20 -0.24
C SER A 130 -15.86 8.71 -0.24
N LEU A 131 -16.23 8.03 0.85
CA LEU A 131 -16.19 6.58 0.97
C LEU A 131 -17.46 6.04 0.29
N THR A 132 -17.30 5.42 -0.88
CA THR A 132 -18.43 4.93 -1.69
C THR A 132 -18.79 3.49 -1.36
N SER A 133 -17.83 2.71 -0.85
CA SER A 133 -18.05 1.33 -0.38
C SER A 133 -17.10 1.00 0.76
N SER A 134 -17.58 0.21 1.71
CA SER A 134 -16.83 -0.29 2.87
C SER A 134 -17.39 -1.64 3.28
N THR A 135 -16.67 -2.71 2.98
CA THR A 135 -17.07 -4.09 3.32
C THR A 135 -15.95 -4.76 4.08
N CYS A 136 -16.25 -5.37 5.22
CA CYS A 136 -15.27 -6.04 6.06
C CYS A 136 -15.76 -7.42 6.48
N HIS A 137 -14.82 -8.34 6.70
CA HIS A 137 -15.09 -9.65 7.30
C HIS A 137 -13.90 -10.10 8.14
N LYS A 138 -14.20 -10.84 9.20
CA LYS A 138 -13.20 -11.41 10.11
C LYS A 138 -12.34 -12.45 9.42
N ILE A 139 -11.07 -12.54 9.82
CA ILE A 139 -10.08 -13.51 9.31
C ILE A 139 -9.43 -14.33 10.42
#